data_AF-A0A7X6WNI5-F1
#
_entry.id   AF-A0A7X6WNI5-F1
#
_cell.length_a   1.000
_cell.length_b   1.000
_cell.length_c   1.000
_cell.angle_alpha   90.00
_cell.angle_beta   90.00
_cell.angle_gamma   90.00
#
_symmetry.space_group_name_H-M   'P 1'
#
loop_
_entity.id
_entity.type
_entity.pdbx_description
1 polymer ?
#
loop_
_entity_poly.entity_id
_entity_poly.type
_entity_poly.pdbx_seq_one_letter_code
_entity_poly.pdbx_strand_id
1 'polypeptide(L)'
;MKKKPEKERRELILGLWGDGCPYSQVRVEREIRIMGNNIAREMFYVFANINPTTIQILQRGRKKITDPAVLKIVDEAKYRGPQDGYVYWPTDRFHNSVDEANKLGLETAKVIESMHSLIIEWLGLNEEKTNNEYFNKLSTS
;
A
#
# COMPACT_ATOMS: atom_id res chain seq x y z
N MET A 1 27.19 23.57 7.65
CA MET A 1 26.72 22.47 6.76
C MET A 1 25.70 21.57 7.46
N LYS A 2 24.44 22.02 7.65
CA LYS A 2 23.35 21.21 8.25
C LYS A 2 22.18 20.92 7.28
N LYS A 3 22.27 21.33 6.00
CA LYS A 3 21.14 21.33 5.04
C LYS A 3 20.80 19.96 4.41
N LYS A 4 21.71 18.98 4.45
CA LYS A 4 21.56 17.72 3.69
C LYS A 4 20.44 16.79 4.23
N PRO A 5 20.31 16.57 5.56
CA PRO A 5 19.26 15.70 6.11
C PRO A 5 17.85 16.27 5.92
N GLU A 6 17.71 17.60 6.03
CA GLU A 6 16.41 18.26 5.91
C GLU A 6 15.90 18.28 4.46
N LYS A 7 16.81 18.45 3.49
CA LYS A 7 16.46 18.37 2.06
C LYS A 7 15.98 16.97 1.68
N GLU A 8 16.72 15.93 2.06
CA GLU A 8 16.33 14.54 1.78
C GLU A 8 14.99 14.18 2.43
N ARG A 9 14.77 14.59 3.68
CA ARG A 9 13.48 14.39 4.35
C ARG A 9 12.33 15.05 3.58
N ARG A 10 12.51 16.28 3.08
CA ARG A 10 11.49 16.97 2.28
C ARG A 10 11.21 16.24 0.96
N GLU A 11 12.24 15.74 0.29
CA GLU A 11 12.07 14.97 -0.95
C GLU A 11 11.30 13.66 -0.71
N LEU A 12 11.58 12.96 0.40
CA LEU A 12 10.82 11.79 0.81
C LEU A 12 9.35 12.13 1.09
N ILE A 13 9.07 13.23 1.79
CA ILE A 13 7.69 13.66 2.04
C ILE A 13 6.97 13.98 0.73
N LEU A 14 7.61 14.71 -0.19
CA LEU A 14 7.05 15.03 -1.51
C LEU A 14 6.81 13.78 -2.38
N GLY A 15 7.59 12.72 -2.17
CA GLY A 15 7.39 11.43 -2.84
C GLY A 15 6.19 10.64 -2.31
N LEU A 16 5.50 11.12 -1.27
CA LEU A 16 4.31 10.45 -0.75
C LEU A 16 3.06 10.83 -1.56
N TRP A 17 2.37 9.84 -2.14
CA TRP A 17 1.21 10.00 -3.01
C TRP A 17 -0.01 10.68 -2.37
N GLY A 18 -0.09 10.77 -1.05
CA GLY A 18 -1.12 11.53 -0.34
C GLY A 18 -0.61 12.91 0.07
N ASP A 19 -0.14 13.75 -0.86
CA ASP A 19 0.39 15.12 -0.64
C ASP A 19 1.20 15.24 0.67
N GLY A 20 2.19 14.37 0.85
CA GLY A 20 3.00 14.34 2.09
C GLY A 20 2.55 13.31 3.13
N CYS A 21 1.51 12.54 2.85
CA CYS A 21 1.02 11.43 3.67
C CYS A 21 1.18 10.10 2.91
N PRO A 22 1.50 8.99 3.60
CA PRO A 22 1.49 7.69 2.96
C PRO A 22 0.08 7.38 2.42
N TYR A 23 0.04 6.91 1.18
CA TYR A 23 -1.18 6.55 0.49
C TYR A 23 -0.92 5.30 -0.34
N SER A 24 -1.80 4.32 -0.23
CA SER A 24 -1.69 3.02 -0.90
C SER A 24 -3.08 2.43 -0.96
N GLN A 25 -3.28 1.41 -1.79
CA GLN A 25 -4.59 0.79 -1.96
C GLN A 25 -4.46 -0.74 -1.99
N VAL A 26 -5.47 -1.40 -1.45
CA VAL A 26 -5.70 -2.83 -1.64
C VAL A 26 -6.94 -2.98 -2.51
N ARG A 27 -6.86 -3.85 -3.51
CA ARG A 27 -7.91 -4.13 -4.48
C ARG A 27 -8.36 -5.57 -4.32
N VAL A 28 -9.67 -5.76 -4.33
CA VAL A 28 -10.33 -7.05 -4.49
C VAL A 28 -11.09 -7.00 -5.81
N GLU A 29 -10.62 -7.73 -6.81
CA GLU A 29 -11.18 -7.71 -8.15
C GLU A 29 -11.92 -8.99 -8.46
N ARG A 30 -13.11 -8.87 -9.06
CA ARG A 30 -13.93 -9.98 -9.52
C ARG A 30 -13.77 -10.14 -11.02
N GLU A 31 -13.41 -11.33 -11.47
CA GLU A 31 -13.36 -11.71 -12.88
C GLU A 31 -14.39 -12.80 -13.15
N ILE A 32 -15.30 -12.55 -14.09
CA ILE A 32 -16.30 -13.53 -14.56
C ILE A 32 -15.89 -13.97 -15.96
N ARG A 33 -15.57 -15.25 -16.15
CA ARG A 33 -15.24 -15.84 -17.45
C ARG A 33 -16.46 -16.48 -18.08
N ILE A 34 -16.72 -16.10 -19.32
CA ILE A 34 -17.84 -16.59 -20.13
C ILE A 34 -17.27 -17.46 -21.24
N MET A 35 -17.86 -18.63 -21.45
CA MET A 35 -17.49 -19.55 -22.54
C MET A 35 -18.74 -20.06 -23.24
N GLY A 36 -18.88 -19.74 -24.53
CA GLY A 36 -20.12 -19.97 -25.26
C GLY A 36 -21.29 -19.23 -24.60
N ASN A 37 -22.37 -19.94 -24.30
CA ASN A 37 -23.59 -19.38 -23.71
C ASN A 37 -23.63 -19.49 -22.16
N ASN A 38 -22.52 -19.84 -21.52
CA ASN A 38 -22.48 -20.11 -20.07
C ASN A 38 -21.42 -19.27 -19.36
N ILE A 39 -21.70 -18.95 -18.09
CA ILE A 39 -20.66 -18.52 -17.15
C ILE A 39 -19.81 -19.74 -16.83
N ALA A 40 -18.55 -19.71 -17.24
CA ALA A 40 -17.61 -20.80 -17.04
C ALA A 40 -16.97 -20.75 -15.66
N ARG A 41 -16.67 -19.54 -15.17
CA ARG A 41 -15.96 -19.36 -13.89
C ARG A 41 -16.14 -17.96 -13.33
N GLU A 42 -16.11 -17.88 -12.01
CA GLU A 42 -15.94 -16.65 -11.26
C GLU A 42 -14.69 -16.75 -10.40
N MET A 43 -13.85 -15.71 -10.41
CA MET A 43 -12.59 -15.66 -9.67
C MET A 43 -12.44 -14.31 -9.00
N PHE A 44 -11.79 -14.32 -7.84
CA PHE A 44 -11.42 -13.11 -7.12
C PHE A 44 -9.91 -13.00 -6.98
N TYR A 45 -9.39 -11.80 -7.22
CA TYR A 45 -7.99 -11.45 -7.08
C TYR A 45 -7.84 -10.43 -5.95
N VAL A 46 -6.78 -10.60 -5.15
CA VAL A 46 -6.41 -9.63 -4.13
C VAL A 46 -5.00 -9.17 -4.42
N PHE A 47 -4.77 -7.86 -4.47
CA PHE A 47 -3.44 -7.29 -4.61
C PHE A 47 -3.41 -5.86 -4.06
N ALA A 48 -2.21 -5.36 -3.80
CA ALA A 48 -2.00 -4.01 -3.31
C ALA A 48 -1.13 -3.21 -4.26
N ASN A 49 -1.49 -1.94 -4.48
CA ASN A 49 -0.60 -0.93 -5.05
C ASN A 49 -0.06 -0.08 -3.89
N ILE A 50 1.26 -0.14 -3.71
CA ILE A 50 1.97 0.47 -2.60
C ILE A 50 2.84 1.59 -3.16
N ASN A 51 2.79 2.75 -2.50
CA ASN A 51 3.61 3.89 -2.86
C ASN A 51 5.12 3.51 -2.87
N PRO A 52 5.84 3.80 -3.97
CA PRO A 52 7.29 3.56 -4.09
C PRO A 52 8.11 4.13 -2.95
N THR A 53 7.81 5.34 -2.51
CA THR A 53 8.53 6.02 -1.44
C THR A 53 8.36 5.29 -0.12
N THR A 54 7.17 4.75 0.16
CA THR A 54 6.93 3.91 1.34
C THR A 54 7.85 2.68 1.34
N ILE A 55 7.90 1.93 0.23
CA ILE A 55 8.78 0.76 0.13
C ILE A 55 10.25 1.15 0.24
N GLN A 56 10.68 2.25 -0.41
CA GLN A 56 12.07 2.71 -0.34
C GLN A 56 12.50 3.08 1.08
N ILE A 57 11.64 3.78 1.84
CA ILE A 57 11.91 4.11 3.24
C ILE A 57 12.03 2.83 4.08
N LEU A 58 11.10 1.89 3.90
CA LEU A 58 11.11 0.62 4.62
C LEU A 58 12.32 -0.24 4.27
N GLN A 59 12.76 -0.28 3.02
CA GLN A 59 13.98 -0.97 2.61
C GLN A 59 15.23 -0.37 3.25
N ARG A 60 15.34 0.96 3.32
CA ARG A 60 16.45 1.65 4.02
C ARG A 60 16.44 1.37 5.52
N GLY A 61 15.24 1.29 6.11
CA GLY A 61 15.03 1.00 7.53
C GLY A 61 14.84 -0.48 7.86
N ARG A 62 15.08 -1.40 6.92
CA ARG A 62 14.68 -2.82 7.02
C ARG A 62 15.06 -3.50 8.33
N LYS A 63 16.26 -3.22 8.85
CA LYS A 63 16.76 -3.78 10.12
C LYS A 63 15.95 -3.38 11.37
N LYS A 64 15.12 -2.34 11.27
CA LYS A 64 14.25 -1.86 12.35
C LYS A 64 12.86 -2.47 12.32
N ILE A 65 12.50 -3.17 11.23
CA ILE A 65 11.19 -3.78 11.07
C ILE A 65 11.19 -5.11 11.82
N THR A 66 10.30 -5.24 12.79
CA THR A 66 10.12 -6.45 13.60
C THR A 66 8.95 -7.31 13.15
N ASP A 67 7.96 -6.73 12.47
CA ASP A 67 6.80 -7.45 11.98
C ASP A 67 7.16 -8.27 10.72
N PRO A 68 7.06 -9.61 10.77
CA PRO A 68 7.37 -10.47 9.63
C PRO A 68 6.41 -10.26 8.44
N ALA A 69 5.15 -9.87 8.68
CA ALA A 69 4.20 -9.60 7.61
C ALA A 69 4.62 -8.36 6.81
N VAL A 70 5.09 -7.32 7.50
CA VAL A 70 5.66 -6.12 6.85
C VAL A 70 6.91 -6.48 6.06
N LEU A 71 7.84 -7.24 6.66
CA LEU A 71 9.06 -7.68 5.99
C LEU A 71 8.76 -8.45 4.71
N LYS A 72 7.76 -9.35 4.75
CA LYS A 72 7.32 -10.12 3.59
C LYS A 72 6.91 -9.22 2.43
N ILE A 73 6.04 -8.23 2.67
CA ILE A 73 5.59 -7.29 1.62
C ILE A 73 6.78 -6.52 1.05
N VAL A 74 7.67 -6.02 1.92
CA VAL A 74 8.87 -5.26 1.51
C VAL A 74 9.79 -6.07 0.58
N ASP A 75 9.86 -7.39 0.76
CA ASP A 75 10.72 -8.28 -0.04
C ASP A 75 10.05 -8.76 -1.33
N GLU A 76 8.74 -9.02 -1.28
CA GLU A 76 8.02 -9.67 -2.37
C GLU A 76 7.41 -8.67 -3.36
N ALA A 77 7.03 -7.46 -2.90
CA ALA A 77 6.40 -6.47 -3.76
C ALA A 77 7.30 -6.09 -4.95
N LYS A 78 6.71 -5.95 -6.14
CA LYS A 78 7.43 -5.67 -7.39
C LYS A 78 7.05 -4.31 -7.94
N TYR A 79 8.05 -3.48 -8.24
CA TYR A 79 7.83 -2.20 -8.87
C TYR A 79 7.27 -2.37 -10.29
N ARG A 80 6.15 -1.69 -10.58
CA ARG A 80 5.44 -1.73 -11.88
C ARG A 80 5.41 -0.38 -12.60
N GLY A 81 5.92 0.67 -11.97
CA GLY A 81 6.04 1.99 -12.58
C GLY A 81 5.53 3.11 -11.67
N PRO A 82 5.60 4.38 -12.11
CA PRO A 82 5.21 5.51 -11.28
C PRO A 82 3.73 5.56 -10.93
N GLN A 83 2.86 5.02 -11.79
CA GLN A 83 1.40 5.03 -11.60
C GLN A 83 0.94 3.90 -10.67
N ASP A 84 1.45 2.68 -10.89
CA ASP A 84 1.05 1.50 -10.10
C ASP A 84 1.88 1.30 -8.83
N GLY A 85 3.07 1.90 -8.78
CA GLY A 85 4.01 1.77 -7.67
C GLY A 85 4.55 0.35 -7.52
N TYR A 86 4.63 -0.12 -6.29
CA TYR A 86 4.97 -1.51 -5.97
C TYR A 86 3.68 -2.32 -5.87
N VAL A 87 3.61 -3.41 -6.63
CA VAL A 87 2.48 -4.33 -6.59
C VAL A 87 2.84 -5.54 -5.74
N TYR A 88 1.99 -5.83 -4.75
CA TYR A 88 2.10 -7.01 -3.90
C TYR A 88 0.87 -7.92 -4.08
N TRP A 89 1.13 -9.21 -4.26
CA TRP A 89 0.11 -10.25 -4.35
C TRP A 89 0.21 -11.11 -3.08
N PRO A 90 -0.75 -11.03 -2.14
CA PRO A 90 -0.73 -11.84 -0.92
C PRO A 90 -0.81 -13.35 -1.19
N THR A 91 -1.29 -13.73 -2.37
CA THR A 91 -1.45 -15.11 -2.83
C THR A 91 -1.26 -15.18 -4.35
N ASP A 92 -0.67 -16.26 -4.83
CA ASP A 92 -0.60 -16.60 -6.27
C ASP A 92 -1.88 -17.29 -6.77
N ARG A 93 -2.87 -17.49 -5.89
CA ARG A 93 -4.12 -18.20 -6.20
C ARG A 93 -5.29 -17.24 -6.27
N PHE A 94 -6.18 -17.47 -7.24
CA PHE A 94 -7.52 -16.88 -7.25
C PHE A 94 -8.39 -17.52 -6.15
N HIS A 95 -9.32 -16.74 -5.60
CA HIS A 95 -10.35 -17.24 -4.69
C HIS A 95 -11.64 -17.53 -5.45
N ASN A 96 -12.39 -18.55 -5.00
CA ASN A 96 -13.75 -18.81 -5.51
C ASN A 96 -14.84 -18.20 -4.59
N SER A 97 -14.43 -17.52 -3.52
CA SER A 97 -15.33 -16.91 -2.52
C SER A 97 -15.02 -15.43 -2.37
N VAL A 98 -16.05 -14.59 -2.51
CA VAL A 98 -15.97 -13.14 -2.28
C VAL A 98 -15.62 -12.82 -0.84
N ASP A 99 -16.14 -13.59 0.12
CA ASP A 99 -15.91 -13.36 1.55
C ASP A 99 -14.46 -13.64 1.93
N GLU A 100 -13.88 -14.71 1.39
CA GLU A 100 -12.45 -15.02 1.59
C GLU A 100 -11.55 -13.94 0.97
N ALA A 101 -11.88 -13.50 -0.25
CA ALA A 101 -11.11 -12.46 -0.93
C ALA A 101 -11.18 -11.12 -0.19
N ASN A 102 -12.36 -10.74 0.30
CA ASN A 102 -12.55 -9.54 1.12
C ASN A 102 -11.81 -9.62 2.46
N LYS A 103 -11.85 -10.78 3.12
CA LYS A 103 -11.10 -11.01 4.36
C LYS A 103 -9.60 -10.85 4.13
N LEU A 104 -9.06 -11.48 3.07
CA LEU A 104 -7.65 -11.38 2.72
C LEU A 104 -7.27 -9.94 2.32
N GLY A 105 -8.15 -9.23 1.61
CA GLY A 105 -7.98 -7.81 1.29
C GLY A 105 -7.86 -6.96 2.55
N LEU A 106 -8.75 -7.17 3.53
CA LEU A 106 -8.71 -6.44 4.80
C LEU A 106 -7.46 -6.77 5.63
N GLU A 107 -7.05 -8.04 5.68
CA GLU A 107 -5.81 -8.46 6.34
C GLU A 107 -4.58 -7.81 5.69
N THR A 108 -4.54 -7.79 4.35
CA THR A 108 -3.47 -7.13 3.59
C THR A 108 -3.44 -5.62 3.87
N ALA A 109 -4.61 -4.98 3.95
CA ALA A 109 -4.72 -3.55 4.24
C ALA A 109 -4.18 -3.20 5.62
N LYS A 110 -4.43 -4.02 6.65
CA LYS A 110 -3.88 -3.82 8.01
C LYS A 110 -2.36 -3.90 8.06
N VAL A 111 -1.74 -4.78 7.26
CA VAL A 111 -0.27 -4.84 7.17
C VAL A 111 0.27 -3.58 6.50
N ILE A 112 -0.40 -3.07 5.46
CA ILE A 112 -0.02 -1.82 4.78
C ILE A 112 -0.24 -0.60 5.67
N GLU A 113 -1.29 -0.58 6.49
CA GLU A 113 -1.49 0.42 7.53
C GLU A 113 -0.31 0.42 8.52
N SER A 114 0.12 -0.76 8.96
CA SER A 114 1.30 -0.90 9.84
C SER A 114 2.59 -0.38 9.17
N MET A 115 2.75 -0.62 7.86
CA MET A 115 3.82 -0.03 7.06
C MET A 115 3.76 1.51 7.05
N HIS A 116 2.56 2.07 6.96
CA HIS A 116 2.35 3.53 6.98
C HIS A 116 2.70 4.13 8.32
N SER A 117 2.28 3.51 9.44
CA SER A 117 2.62 3.94 10.79
C SER A 117 4.14 4.00 11.00
N LEU A 118 4.88 2.99 10.54
CA LEU A 118 6.34 2.97 10.63
C LEU A 118 6.98 4.17 9.91
N ILE A 119 6.53 4.48 8.69
CA ILE A 119 7.14 5.60 7.95
C ILE A 119 6.70 6.96 8.48
N ILE A 120 5.49 7.08 9.02
CA ILE A 120 5.01 8.27 9.73
C ILE A 120 5.91 8.55 10.92
N GLU A 121 6.18 7.53 11.74
CA GLU A 121 7.08 7.60 12.89
C GLU A 121 8.50 8.00 12.45
N TRP A 122 9.07 7.29 11.47
CA TRP A 122 10.46 7.50 11.07
C TRP A 122 10.70 8.85 10.37
N LEU A 123 9.69 9.38 9.69
CA LEU A 123 9.73 10.71 9.10
C LEU A 123 9.32 11.81 10.08
N GLY A 124 8.79 11.47 11.25
CA GLY A 124 8.24 12.42 12.23
C GLY A 124 7.12 13.26 11.63
N LEU A 125 6.16 12.61 10.97
CA LEU A 125 4.95 13.26 10.46
C LEU A 125 3.93 13.42 11.61
N ASN A 126 3.20 14.54 11.63
CA ASN A 126 2.16 14.77 12.63
C ASN A 126 0.84 14.09 12.21
N GLU A 127 0.47 13.00 12.89
CA GLU A 127 -0.74 12.22 12.62
C GLU A 127 -2.05 13.06 12.63
N GLU A 128 -2.14 14.09 13.48
CA GLU A 128 -3.34 14.93 13.62
C GLU A 128 -3.59 15.87 12.42
N LYS A 129 -2.53 16.33 11.73
CA LYS A 129 -2.67 17.16 10.54
C LYS A 129 -2.99 16.32 9.30
N THR A 130 -2.36 15.16 9.19
CA THR A 130 -2.48 14.26 8.03
C THR A 130 -3.90 13.70 7.88
N ASN A 131 -4.59 13.39 8.98
CA ASN A 131 -5.97 12.88 8.92
C ASN A 131 -6.99 14.01 8.70
N ASN A 132 -6.86 15.16 9.37
CA ASN A 132 -7.85 16.24 9.27
C ASN A 132 -7.83 16.99 7.93
N GLU A 133 -6.67 17.23 7.31
CA GLU A 133 -6.63 17.95 6.03
C GLU A 133 -7.15 17.11 4.86
N TYR A 134 -6.98 15.79 4.92
CA TYR A 134 -7.39 14.85 3.87
C TYR A 134 -8.88 14.51 3.89
N PHE A 135 -9.42 14.15 5.06
CA PHE A 135 -10.84 13.85 5.19
C PHE A 135 -11.70 15.06 4.83
N ASN A 136 -11.27 16.28 5.17
CA ASN A 136 -12.00 17.50 4.81
C ASN A 136 -12.00 17.77 3.30
N LYS A 137 -10.93 17.46 2.55
CA LYS A 137 -10.89 17.63 1.08
C LYS A 137 -11.78 16.62 0.34
N LEU A 138 -11.79 15.36 0.76
CA LEU A 138 -12.62 14.31 0.16
C LEU A 138 -14.12 14.51 0.45
N SER A 139 -14.47 15.17 1.56
CA SER A 139 -15.85 15.48 1.93
C SER A 139 -16.45 16.66 1.16
N THR A 140 -15.62 17.42 0.45
CA THR A 140 -16.03 18.60 -0.34
C THR A 140 -15.98 18.38 -1.86
N SER A 141 -15.74 17.14 -2.29
CA SER A 141 -15.67 16.72 -3.70
C SER A 141 -16.91 15.91 -4.08
#